data_AF-A0A7C1BDK8-F1
#
_entry.id   AF-A0A7C1BDK8-F1
#
_cell.length_a   1.000
_cell.length_b   1.000
_cell.length_c   1.000
_cell.angle_alpha   90.00
_cell.angle_beta   90.00
_cell.angle_gamma   90.00
#
_symmetry.space_group_name_H-M   'P 1'
#
loop_
_entity.id
_entity.type
_entity.pdbx_description
1 polymer ?
#
loop_
_entity_poly.entity_id
_entity_poly.type
_entity_poly.pdbx_seq_one_letter_code
_entity_poly.pdbx_strand_id
1 'polypeptide(L)'
;MKISEISALISAEELVLIEDMEIEKIEASDMMSDVLAYFEEGTALITSLSSPQVVRTASIVGIPLVIIVKNKPVSEELVKMARENRISL
;
A
#
# COMPACT_ATOMS: atom_id res chain seq x y z
N MET A 1 -12.57 7.65 1.46
CA MET A 1 -11.75 8.88 1.26
C MET A 1 -10.86 8.67 0.06
N LYS A 2 -10.57 9.72 -0.70
CA LYS A 2 -9.63 9.61 -1.82
C LYS A 2 -8.20 9.38 -1.33
N ILE A 3 -7.36 8.74 -2.15
CA ILE A 3 -5.95 8.50 -1.82
C ILE A 3 -5.23 9.81 -1.50
N SER A 4 -5.44 10.85 -2.30
CA SER A 4 -4.85 12.19 -2.06
C SER A 4 -5.27 12.81 -0.73
N GLU A 5 -6.53 12.61 -0.32
CA GLU A 5 -7.04 13.08 0.99
C GLU A 5 -6.40 12.30 2.14
N ILE A 6 -6.22 10.98 1.98
CA ILE A 6 -5.56 10.13 2.98
C ILE A 6 -4.10 10.54 3.13
N SER A 7 -3.39 10.71 2.02
CA SER A 7 -1.99 11.17 1.98
C SER A 7 -1.81 12.52 2.67
N ALA A 8 -2.67 13.49 2.37
CA ALA A 8 -2.65 14.81 3.00
C ALA A 8 -2.94 14.73 4.51
N LEU A 9 -3.90 13.89 4.94
CA LEU A 9 -4.27 13.72 6.34
C LEU A 9 -3.11 13.19 7.19
N ILE A 10 -2.31 12.28 6.64
CA ILE A 10 -1.18 11.66 7.36
C ILE A 10 0.17 12.34 7.06
N SER A 11 0.18 13.38 6.23
CA SER A 11 1.40 14.05 5.74
C SER A 11 2.40 13.06 5.12
N ALA A 12 1.90 12.15 4.29
CA ALA A 12 2.72 11.14 3.61
C ALA A 12 3.54 11.75 2.46
N GLU A 13 4.65 11.06 2.13
CA GLU A 13 5.36 11.25 0.88
C GLU A 13 4.79 10.27 -0.15
N GLU A 14 4.22 10.80 -1.24
CA GLU A 14 3.69 9.98 -2.33
C GLU A 14 4.82 9.53 -3.25
N LEU A 15 5.16 8.25 -3.22
CA LEU A 15 6.20 7.67 -4.08
C LEU A 15 5.62 7.21 -5.42
N VAL A 16 4.39 6.69 -5.37
CA VAL A 16 3.63 6.25 -6.54
C VAL A 16 2.16 6.59 -6.35
N LEU A 17 1.60 7.38 -7.26
CA LEU A 17 0.16 7.59 -7.38
C LEU A 17 -0.31 7.05 -8.74
N ILE A 18 -1.18 6.04 -8.70
CA ILE A 18 -1.74 5.40 -9.91
C ILE A 18 -3.01 6.11 -10.35
N GLU A 19 -3.98 6.22 -9.44
CA GLU A 19 -5.26 6.87 -9.63
C GLU A 19 -5.79 7.36 -8.28
N ASP A 20 -6.43 8.52 -8.25
CA ASP A 20 -6.99 9.12 -7.03
C ASP A 20 -8.38 8.54 -6.70
N MET A 21 -8.42 7.24 -6.46
CA MET A 21 -9.64 6.49 -6.19
C MET A 21 -10.10 6.60 -4.73
N GLU A 22 -11.35 6.23 -4.48
CA GLU A 22 -11.88 6.14 -3.11
C GLU A 22 -11.49 4.83 -2.44
N ILE A 23 -11.02 4.94 -1.20
CA ILE A 23 -10.76 3.84 -0.29
C ILE A 23 -11.83 3.85 0.81
N GLU A 24 -12.54 2.74 0.95
CA GLU A 24 -13.59 2.55 1.95
C GLU A 24 -13.06 1.92 3.25
N LYS A 25 -12.02 1.08 3.13
CA LYS A 25 -11.48 0.29 4.24
C LYS A 25 -9.95 0.39 4.26
N ILE A 26 -9.38 0.51 5.46
CA ILE A 26 -7.94 0.53 5.69
C ILE A 26 -7.65 -0.45 6.82
N GLU A 27 -6.70 -1.35 6.59
CA GLU A 27 -6.31 -2.39 7.54
C GLU A 27 -4.79 -2.40 7.70
N ALA A 28 -4.32 -2.78 8.89
CA ALA A 28 -2.90 -2.75 9.24
C ALA A 28 -2.40 -4.15 9.58
N SER A 29 -1.28 -4.57 8.98
CA SER A 29 -0.62 -5.82 9.34
C SER A 29 0.87 -5.80 8.96
N ASP A 30 1.69 -6.35 9.86
CA ASP A 30 3.09 -6.68 9.57
C ASP A 30 3.25 -8.18 9.18
N MET A 31 2.16 -8.96 9.16
CA MET A 31 2.17 -10.36 8.77
C MET A 31 1.52 -10.54 7.40
N MET A 32 2.33 -10.77 6.36
CA MET A 32 1.83 -10.96 4.99
C MET A 32 0.91 -12.18 4.85
N SER A 33 1.05 -13.20 5.72
CA SER A 33 0.10 -14.31 5.80
C SER A 33 -1.30 -13.87 6.20
N ASP A 34 -1.39 -12.91 7.12
CA ASP A 34 -2.68 -12.39 7.60
C ASP A 34 -3.32 -11.53 6.52
N VAL A 35 -2.50 -10.75 5.80
CA VAL A 35 -2.97 -10.00 4.62
C VAL A 35 -3.57 -10.94 3.58
N LEU A 36 -2.87 -12.03 3.25
CA LEU A 36 -3.39 -13.02 2.30
C LEU A 36 -4.65 -13.75 2.77
N ALA A 37 -4.80 -13.98 4.08
CA ALA A 37 -5.89 -14.78 4.62
C ALA A 37 -7.16 -13.97 4.91
N TYR A 38 -7.02 -12.68 5.24
CA TYR A 38 -8.10 -11.90 5.85
C TYR A 38 -8.41 -10.57 5.18
N PHE A 39 -7.52 -10.04 4.33
CA PHE A 39 -7.77 -8.74 3.70
C PHE A 39 -8.67 -8.91 2.48
N GLU A 40 -9.50 -7.91 2.24
CA GLU A 40 -10.45 -7.86 1.14
C GLU A 40 -9.88 -7.02 -0.01
N GLU A 41 -10.23 -7.38 -1.25
CA GLU A 41 -9.94 -6.56 -2.43
C GLU A 41 -10.45 -5.12 -2.24
N GLY A 42 -9.66 -4.14 -2.66
CA GLY A 42 -10.00 -2.71 -2.50
C GLY A 42 -9.64 -2.09 -1.14
N THR A 43 -9.29 -2.89 -0.13
CA THR A 43 -8.79 -2.36 1.16
C THR A 43 -7.39 -1.77 1.01
N ALA A 44 -7.06 -0.70 1.74
CA ALA A 44 -5.68 -0.22 1.82
C ALA A 44 -4.89 -0.93 2.93
N LEU A 45 -3.60 -1.17 2.70
CA LEU A 45 -2.71 -1.81 3.66
C LEU A 45 -1.78 -0.79 4.32
N ILE A 46 -1.78 -0.73 5.65
CA ILE A 46 -0.73 -0.07 6.44
C ILE A 46 0.25 -1.13 6.95
N THR A 47 1.55 -0.94 6.70
CA THR A 47 2.57 -1.88 7.18
C THR A 47 3.91 -1.20 7.48
N SER A 48 4.70 -1.77 8.38
CA SER A 48 6.09 -1.36 8.63
C SER A 48 7.12 -2.21 7.89
N LEU A 49 6.66 -3.14 7.04
CA LEU A 49 7.50 -3.87 6.10
C LEU A 49 7.75 -3.03 4.85
N SER A 50 9.01 -2.78 4.49
CA SER A 50 9.39 -2.02 3.28
C SER A 50 10.10 -2.90 2.24
N SER A 51 9.64 -4.15 2.09
CA SER A 51 10.20 -5.10 1.12
C SER A 51 9.32 -5.25 -0.12
N PRO A 52 9.87 -5.66 -1.29
CA PRO A 52 9.07 -5.89 -2.49
C PRO A 52 8.03 -7.01 -2.35
N GLN A 53 8.08 -7.82 -1.29
CA GLN A 53 7.03 -8.80 -0.99
C GLN A 53 5.69 -8.14 -0.65
N VAL A 54 5.71 -6.95 -0.06
CA VAL A 54 4.48 -6.22 0.28
C VAL A 54 3.64 -5.94 -0.97
N VAL A 55 4.30 -5.46 -2.04
CA VAL A 55 3.62 -5.20 -3.32
C VAL A 55 3.10 -6.48 -3.96
N ARG A 56 3.83 -7.60 -3.86
CA ARG A 56 3.35 -8.89 -4.38
C ARG A 56 2.09 -9.37 -3.65
N THR A 57 2.11 -9.31 -2.32
CA THR A 57 0.95 -9.67 -1.51
C THR A 57 -0.23 -8.76 -1.81
N ALA A 58 0.00 -7.44 -1.88
CA ALA A 58 -1.02 -6.47 -2.26
C ALA A 58 -1.62 -6.76 -3.65
N SER A 59 -0.78 -7.11 -4.62
CA SER A 59 -1.21 -7.48 -5.98
C SER A 59 -2.07 -8.75 -6.00
N ILE A 60 -1.74 -9.76 -5.19
CA ILE A 60 -2.54 -10.99 -5.07
C ILE A 60 -3.92 -10.71 -4.47
N VAL A 61 -4.00 -9.87 -3.44
CA VAL A 61 -5.26 -9.56 -2.74
C VAL A 61 -6.11 -8.54 -3.51
N GLY A 62 -5.50 -7.72 -4.37
CA GLY A 62 -6.18 -6.59 -5.03
C GLY A 62 -6.22 -5.34 -4.13
N ILE A 63 -5.16 -5.10 -3.36
CA ILE A 63 -4.98 -3.91 -2.53
C ILE A 63 -4.48 -2.75 -3.42
N PRO A 64 -5.23 -1.65 -3.57
CA PRO A 64 -4.84 -0.54 -4.45
C PRO A 64 -3.86 0.45 -3.83
N LEU A 65 -3.74 0.47 -2.49
CA LEU A 65 -2.92 1.41 -1.74
C LEU A 65 -2.14 0.69 -0.63
N VAL A 66 -0.82 0.90 -0.60
CA VAL A 66 0.06 0.45 0.47
C VAL A 66 0.68 1.68 1.14
N ILE A 67 0.63 1.76 2.47
CA ILE A 67 1.20 2.85 3.25
C ILE A 67 2.32 2.28 4.12
N ILE A 68 3.55 2.73 3.87
CA ILE A 68 4.73 2.32 4.63
C ILE A 68 4.94 3.28 5.80
N VAL A 69 4.95 2.75 7.02
CA VAL A 69 5.08 3.56 8.25
C VAL A 69 6.45 3.42 8.92
N LYS A 70 6.67 4.22 9.98
CA LYS A 70 7.91 4.28 10.78
C LYS A 70 9.14 4.78 10.01
N ASN A 71 8.94 5.59 8.96
CA ASN A 71 10.01 6.14 8.11
C ASN A 71 11.00 5.06 7.63
N LYS A 72 10.46 3.89 7.28
CA LYS A 72 11.27 2.78 6.77
C LYS A 72 11.82 3.16 5.40
N PRO A 73 13.11 2.87 5.11
CA PRO A 73 13.65 3.12 3.79
C PRO A 73 12.92 2.27 2.76
N VAL A 74 12.44 2.93 1.71
CA VAL A 74 11.78 2.30 0.56
C VAL A 74 12.80 2.20 -0.56
N SER A 75 13.03 0.99 -1.08
CA SER A 75 13.98 0.77 -2.17
C SER A 75 13.36 1.15 -3.52
N GLU A 76 14.21 1.51 -4.49
CA GLU A 76 13.79 1.74 -5.88
C GLU A 76 13.08 0.51 -6.48
N GLU A 77 13.50 -0.69 -6.09
CA GLU A 77 12.85 -1.94 -6.51
C GLU A 77 11.40 -2.02 -6.04
N LEU A 78 11.12 -1.62 -4.79
CA LEU A 78 9.76 -1.60 -4.26
C LEU A 78 8.90 -0.58 -5.01
N VAL A 79 9.41 0.64 -5.22
CA VAL A 79 8.72 1.68 -6.01
C VAL A 79 8.46 1.20 -7.44
N LYS A 80 9.44 0.56 -8.08
CA LYS A 80 9.31 -0.02 -9.42
C LYS A 80 8.21 -1.08 -9.45
N MET A 81 8.24 -2.02 -8.49
CA MET A 81 7.22 -3.06 -8.41
C MET A 81 5.82 -2.47 -8.19
N ALA A 82 5.69 -1.44 -7.35
CA ALA A 82 4.40 -0.78 -7.12
C ALA A 82 3.84 -0.19 -8.43
N ARG A 83 4.67 0.49 -9.23
CA ARG A 83 4.30 0.97 -10.56
C ARG A 83 3.88 -0.15 -11.52
N GLU A 84 4.67 -1.21 -11.60
CA GLU A 84 4.42 -2.35 -12.49
C GLU A 84 3.12 -3.09 -12.13
N ASN A 85 2.79 -3.18 -10.83
CA ASN A 85 1.58 -3.82 -10.33
C ASN A 85 0.39 -2.87 -10.20
N ARG A 86 0.55 -1.59 -10.59
CA ARG A 86 -0.51 -0.56 -10.48
C ARG A 86 -1.03 -0.38 -9.04
N ILE A 87 -0.12 -0.35 -8.08
CA ILE A 87 -0.41 -0.11 -6.66
C ILE A 87 0.15 1.25 -6.25
N SER A 88 -0.67 2.08 -5.60
CA SER A 88 -0.22 3.35 -5.03
C SER A 88 0.55 3.11 -3.74
N LEU A 89 1.58 3.92 -3.51
CA LEU A 89 2.56 3.76 -2.44
C LEU A 89 2.94 5.10 -1.82
#